data_AF-A0A8K0XXN9-F1
#
_entry.id   AF-A0A8K0XXN9-F1
#
_cell.length_a   1.000
_cell.length_b   1.000
_cell.length_c   1.000
_cell.angle_alpha   90.00
_cell.angle_beta   90.00
_cell.angle_gamma   90.00
#
_symmetry.space_group_name_H-M   'P 1'
#
loop_
_entity.id
_entity.type
_entity.pdbx_description
1 polymer ?
#
loop_
_entity_poly.entity_id
_entity_poly.type
_entity_poly.pdbx_seq_one_letter_code
_entity_poly.pdbx_strand_id
1 'polypeptide(L)'
;MKKFLLAIALVVVSVNIHAEPDADVKRFNDAITNAKMAGMCGAFKQMADFQNSTQMPGGDDFIKRFGATEAARMGFSIKELTALCAQAIENYNDMNRLSLQ
;
A
#
# COMPACT_ATOMS: atom_id res chain seq x y z
N MET A 1 -11.49 -51.91 6.68
CA MET A 1 -11.76 -50.96 5.57
C MET A 1 -12.68 -49.80 5.97
N LYS A 2 -13.83 -50.02 6.64
CA LYS A 2 -14.73 -48.96 7.13
C LYS A 2 -14.07 -47.89 8.04
N LYS A 3 -13.09 -48.28 8.88
CA LYS A 3 -12.35 -47.36 9.77
C LYS A 3 -11.37 -46.42 9.04
N PHE A 4 -10.85 -46.84 7.87
CA PHE A 4 -9.95 -46.02 7.05
C PHE A 4 -10.73 -44.99 6.21
N LEU A 5 -11.96 -45.32 5.79
CA LEU A 5 -12.84 -44.41 5.07
C LEU A 5 -13.28 -43.20 5.92
N LEU A 6 -13.44 -43.39 7.24
CA LEU A 6 -13.77 -42.29 8.15
C LEU A 6 -12.60 -41.32 8.39
N ALA A 7 -11.36 -41.81 8.39
CA ALA A 7 -10.17 -40.99 8.59
C ALA A 7 -9.87 -40.09 7.38
N ILE A 8 -10.12 -40.59 6.16
CA ILE A 8 -9.94 -39.81 4.93
C ILE A 8 -10.97 -38.68 4.85
N ALA A 9 -12.22 -38.91 5.26
CA ALA A 9 -13.27 -37.90 5.24
C ALA A 9 -13.00 -36.71 6.19
N LEU A 10 -12.30 -36.91 7.32
CA LEU A 10 -11.97 -35.83 8.25
C LEU A 10 -10.84 -34.91 7.74
N VAL A 11 -9.96 -35.40 6.87
CA VAL A 11 -8.82 -34.64 6.35
C VAL A 11 -9.22 -33.70 5.21
N VAL A 12 -10.34 -33.95 4.53
CA VAL A 12 -10.80 -33.08 3.41
C VAL A 12 -11.54 -31.83 3.88
N VAL A 13 -12.00 -31.79 5.15
CA VAL A 13 -12.76 -30.64 5.68
C VAL A 13 -11.87 -29.50 6.19
N SER A 14 -10.58 -29.76 6.46
CA SER A 14 -9.68 -28.77 7.06
C SER A 14 -9.09 -27.73 6.09
N VAL A 15 -9.39 -27.80 4.78
CA VAL A 15 -8.72 -26.95 3.77
C VAL A 15 -9.48 -25.70 3.31
N ASN A 16 -10.70 -25.42 3.77
CA ASN A 16 -11.48 -24.29 3.22
C ASN A 16 -12.08 -23.32 4.26
N ILE A 17 -11.36 -23.02 5.34
CA ILE A 17 -11.69 -21.84 6.16
C ILE A 17 -10.80 -20.68 5.67
N HIS A 18 -11.18 -20.08 4.53
CA HIS A 18 -10.77 -18.72 4.23
C HIS A 18 -11.84 -17.81 4.83
N ALA A 19 -11.55 -17.26 6.01
CA ALA A 19 -12.36 -16.18 6.57
C ALA A 19 -12.11 -14.95 5.69
N GLU A 20 -13.04 -14.68 4.76
CA GLU A 20 -13.05 -13.41 4.04
C GLU A 20 -13.24 -12.30 5.09
N PRO A 21 -12.38 -11.27 5.12
CA PRO A 21 -12.56 -10.18 6.07
C PRO A 21 -13.94 -9.58 5.87
N ASP A 22 -14.61 -9.28 6.99
CA ASP A 22 -15.85 -8.51 6.97
C ASP A 22 -15.68 -7.27 6.07
N ALA A 23 -16.71 -6.94 5.30
CA ALA A 23 -16.63 -5.91 4.27
C ALA A 23 -16.25 -4.54 4.86
N ASP A 24 -16.65 -4.25 6.10
CA ASP A 24 -16.31 -3.00 6.78
C ASP A 24 -14.85 -3.01 7.24
N VAL A 25 -14.36 -4.15 7.75
CA VAL A 25 -12.93 -4.34 8.09
C VAL A 25 -12.06 -4.17 6.86
N LYS A 26 -12.46 -4.74 5.71
CA LYS A 26 -11.75 -4.57 4.45
C LYS A 26 -11.73 -3.10 4.04
N ARG A 27 -12.88 -2.42 4.05
CA ARG A 27 -12.98 -1.00 3.67
C ARG A 27 -12.14 -0.10 4.55
N PHE A 28 -12.12 -0.35 5.86
CA PHE A 28 -11.28 0.37 6.82
C PHE A 28 -9.78 0.16 6.56
N ASN A 29 -9.36 -1.09 6.32
CA ASN A 29 -7.96 -1.39 5.99
C ASN A 29 -7.52 -0.77 4.67
N ASP A 30 -8.38 -0.81 3.65
CA ASP A 30 -8.13 -0.18 2.36
C ASP A 30 -7.99 1.34 2.55
N ALA A 31 -8.83 1.95 3.39
CA ALA A 31 -8.78 3.37 3.70
C ALA A 31 -7.47 3.79 4.37
N ILE A 32 -7.05 3.09 5.44
CA ILE A 32 -5.82 3.40 6.15
C ILE A 32 -4.59 3.17 5.27
N THR A 33 -4.58 2.09 4.48
CA THR A 33 -3.48 1.79 3.57
C THR A 33 -3.31 2.89 2.52
N ASN A 34 -4.42 3.32 1.90
CA ASN A 34 -4.39 4.42 0.93
C ASN A 34 -3.94 5.74 1.58
N ALA A 35 -4.45 6.08 2.77
CA ALA A 35 -4.06 7.30 3.48
C ALA A 35 -2.56 7.31 3.83
N LYS A 36 -2.01 6.18 4.29
CA LYS A 36 -0.58 6.04 4.59
C LYS A 36 0.28 6.21 3.35
N MET A 37 -0.11 5.57 2.24
CA MET A 37 0.60 5.71 0.97
C MET A 37 0.53 7.15 0.45
N ALA A 38 -0.65 7.76 0.42
CA ALA A 38 -0.84 9.15 -0.01
C ALA A 38 -0.01 10.13 0.85
N GLY A 39 0.04 9.93 2.17
CA GLY A 39 0.85 10.74 3.08
C GLY A 39 2.35 10.65 2.79
N MET A 40 2.87 9.45 2.56
CA MET A 40 4.27 9.24 2.15
C MET A 40 4.58 9.93 0.82
N CYS A 41 3.70 9.80 -0.16
CA CYS A 41 3.83 10.45 -1.46
C CYS A 41 3.79 11.98 -1.36
N GLY A 42 2.95 12.51 -0.47
CA GLY A 42 2.94 13.93 -0.11
C GLY A 42 4.27 14.41 0.45
N ALA A 43 4.90 13.64 1.33
CA ALA A 43 6.23 13.96 1.86
C ALA A 43 7.32 13.94 0.78
N PHE A 44 7.31 12.96 -0.14
CA PHE A 44 8.23 12.96 -1.29
C PHE A 44 8.04 14.20 -2.17
N LYS A 45 6.80 14.59 -2.44
CA LYS A 45 6.50 15.82 -3.18
C LYS A 45 7.04 17.06 -2.45
N GLN A 46 6.81 17.18 -1.15
CA GLN A 46 7.32 18.32 -0.37
C GLN A 46 8.85 18.41 -0.41
N MET A 47 9.56 17.28 -0.32
CA MET A 47 11.02 17.27 -0.46
C MET A 47 11.46 17.75 -1.85
N ALA A 48 10.80 17.29 -2.92
CA ALA A 48 11.09 17.73 -4.29
C ALA A 48 10.82 19.22 -4.48
N ASP A 49 9.68 19.71 -4.00
CA ASP A 49 9.31 21.13 -4.08
C ASP A 49 10.30 22.01 -3.28
N PHE A 50 10.67 21.58 -2.06
CA PHE A 50 11.66 22.26 -1.24
C PHE A 50 13.03 22.33 -1.91
N GLN A 51 13.47 21.24 -2.53
CA GLN A 51 14.73 21.22 -3.25
C GLN A 51 14.68 22.08 -4.51
N ASN A 52 13.57 22.07 -5.26
CA ASN A 52 13.37 22.94 -6.42
C ASN A 52 13.45 24.42 -6.04
N SER A 53 12.94 24.80 -4.86
CA SER A 53 12.98 26.19 -4.38
C SER A 53 14.32 26.59 -3.78
N THR A 54 14.96 25.68 -3.04
CA THR A 54 16.15 26.01 -2.23
C THR A 54 17.45 25.73 -2.97
N GLN A 55 17.44 24.81 -3.93
CA GLN A 55 18.59 24.38 -4.74
C GLN A 55 19.82 24.03 -3.88
N MET A 56 19.61 23.24 -2.83
CA MET A 56 20.71 22.84 -1.96
C MET A 56 21.73 22.01 -2.75
N PRO A 57 23.05 22.23 -2.53
CA PRO A 57 24.08 21.41 -3.16
C PRO A 57 23.85 19.91 -2.88
N GLY A 58 23.72 19.12 -3.95
CA GLY A 58 23.50 17.66 -3.88
C GLY A 58 22.08 17.23 -3.50
N GLY A 59 21.11 18.14 -3.37
CA GLY A 59 19.75 17.79 -2.96
C GLY A 59 18.99 16.93 -3.97
N ASP A 60 19.18 17.15 -5.27
CA ASP A 60 18.55 16.33 -6.32
C ASP A 60 19.02 14.88 -6.25
N ASP A 61 20.33 14.68 -6.06
CA ASP A 61 20.93 13.36 -5.86
C ASP A 61 20.46 12.71 -4.57
N PHE A 62 20.32 13.48 -3.50
CA PHE A 62 19.75 12.99 -2.24
C PHE A 62 18.33 12.46 -2.45
N ILE A 63 17.43 13.26 -3.07
CA ILE A 63 16.05 12.87 -3.30
C ILE A 63 15.96 11.61 -4.17
N LYS A 64 16.75 11.54 -5.24
CA LYS A 64 16.80 10.37 -6.11
C LYS A 64 17.23 9.12 -5.37
N ARG A 65 18.30 9.19 -4.57
CA ARG A 65 18.83 8.05 -3.81
C ARG A 65 17.92 7.64 -2.67
N PHE A 66 17.38 8.61 -1.94
CA PHE A 66 16.45 8.37 -0.84
C PHE A 66 15.17 7.72 -1.37
N GLY A 67 14.55 8.28 -2.41
CA GLY A 67 13.35 7.70 -3.04
C GLY A 67 13.59 6.29 -3.56
N ALA A 68 14.75 6.03 -4.20
CA ALA A 68 15.09 4.69 -4.68
C ALA A 68 15.28 3.68 -3.54
N THR A 69 15.86 4.12 -2.42
CA THR A 69 16.05 3.31 -1.22
C THR A 69 14.72 2.94 -0.58
N GLU A 70 13.81 3.91 -0.46
CA GLU A 70 12.49 3.67 0.11
C GLU A 70 11.62 2.79 -0.81
N ALA A 71 11.68 2.99 -2.13
CA ALA A 71 11.03 2.10 -3.08
C ALA A 71 11.53 0.66 -2.92
N ALA A 72 12.85 0.46 -2.88
CA ALA A 72 13.46 -0.85 -2.70
C ALA A 72 13.08 -1.48 -1.34
N ARG A 73 13.03 -0.69 -0.26
CA ARG A 73 12.59 -1.14 1.07
C ARG A 73 11.16 -1.70 1.04
N MET A 74 10.31 -1.17 0.17
CA MET A 74 8.93 -1.63 -0.03
C MET A 74 8.79 -2.73 -1.09
N GLY A 75 9.88 -3.17 -1.70
CA GLY A 75 9.87 -4.19 -2.76
C GLY A 75 9.45 -3.66 -4.13
N PHE A 76 9.53 -2.34 -4.35
CA PHE A 76 9.17 -1.69 -5.61
C PHE A 76 10.39 -1.07 -6.29
N SER A 77 10.34 -0.94 -7.61
CA SER A 77 11.15 0.04 -8.32
C SER A 77 10.63 1.46 -8.07
N ILE A 78 11.48 2.47 -8.29
CA ILE A 78 11.08 3.88 -8.18
C ILE A 78 9.88 4.22 -9.10
N LYS A 79 9.80 3.59 -10.27
CA LYS A 79 8.74 3.81 -11.25
C LYS A 79 7.41 3.26 -10.75
N GLU A 80 7.42 2.05 -10.19
CA GLU A 80 6.24 1.43 -9.59
C GLU A 80 5.77 2.23 -8.38
N LEU A 81 6.68 2.65 -7.50
CA LEU A 81 6.33 3.49 -6.36
C LEU A 81 5.68 4.81 -6.80
N THR A 82 6.21 5.44 -7.85
CA THR A 82 5.65 6.70 -8.37
C THR A 82 4.24 6.50 -8.95
N ALA A 83 4.00 5.38 -9.65
CA ALA A 83 2.67 5.05 -10.14
C ALA A 83 1.68 4.78 -8.99
N LEU A 84 2.11 4.04 -7.96
CA LEU A 84 1.32 3.81 -6.75
C LEU A 84 1.01 5.12 -6.02
N CYS A 85 1.93 6.08 -6.04
CA CYS A 85 1.70 7.40 -5.46
C CYS A 85 0.58 8.17 -6.15
N ALA A 86 0.54 8.18 -7.48
CA ALA A 86 -0.54 8.82 -8.23
C ALA A 86 -1.89 8.20 -7.88
N GLN A 87 -1.95 6.86 -7.90
CA GLN A 87 -3.18 6.13 -7.58
C GLN A 87 -3.63 6.33 -6.12
N ALA A 88 -2.71 6.29 -5.16
CA ALA A 88 -3.04 6.47 -3.75
C ALA A 88 -3.60 7.87 -3.46
N ILE A 89 -3.07 8.91 -4.12
CA ILE A 89 -3.57 10.29 -3.98
C ILE A 89 -4.98 10.41 -4.57
N GLU A 90 -5.23 9.83 -5.75
CA GLU A 90 -6.57 9.79 -6.35
C GLU A 90 -7.58 9.08 -5.45
N ASN A 91 -7.26 7.88 -4.99
CA ASN A 91 -8.11 7.10 -4.08
C ASN A 91 -8.40 7.86 -2.78
N TYR A 92 -7.38 8.49 -2.19
CA TYR A 92 -7.53 9.27 -0.97
C TYR A 92 -8.46 10.48 -1.19
N ASN A 93 -8.31 11.19 -2.30
CA ASN A 93 -9.17 12.33 -2.64
C ASN A 93 -10.63 11.91 -2.83
N ASP A 94 -10.87 10.77 -3.51
CA ASP A 94 -12.22 10.24 -3.68
C ASP A 94 -12.84 9.81 -2.35
N MET A 95 -12.07 9.14 -1.48
CA MET A 95 -12.53 8.81 -0.13
C MET A 95 -12.85 10.06 0.69
N ASN A 96 -11.98 11.07 0.65
CA ASN A 96 -12.18 12.32 1.39
C ASN A 96 -13.44 13.05 0.90
N ARG A 97 -13.69 13.06 -0.41
CA ARG A 97 -14.92 13.60 -1.02
C ARG A 97 -16.18 12.86 -0.56
N LEU A 98 -16.12 11.53 -0.45
CA LEU A 98 -17.23 10.71 0.06
C LEU A 98 -17.48 10.90 1.56
N SER A 99 -16.46 11.26 2.35
CA SER A 99 -16.62 11.53 3.79
C SER A 99 -17.24 12.89 4.12
N LEU A 100 -17.37 13.78 3.13
CA LEU A 100 -17.96 15.12 3.25
C LEU A 100 -19.44 15.17 2.80
N GLN A 101 -20.01 14.04 2.39
CA GLN A 101 -21.43 13.87 2.05
C GLN A 101 -22.16 13.18 3.20
#